data_AF-A0A1G2XH72-F1
#
_entry.id   AF-A0A1G2XH72-F1
#
_cell.length_a   1.000
_cell.length_b   1.000
_cell.length_c   1.000
_cell.angle_alpha   90.00
_cell.angle_beta   90.00
_cell.angle_gamma   90.00
#
_symmetry.space_group_name_H-M   'P 1'
#
loop_
_entity.id
_entity.type
_entity.pdbx_description
1 polymer ?
#
loop_
_entity_poly.entity_id
_entity_poly.type
_entity_poly.pdbx_seq_one_letter_code
_entity_poly.pdbx_strand_id
1 'polypeptide(L)'
;MIGCHFGRMFQVSVAGGSYQDGLTAVVQGLPPAMAITEQEIYGDLLLRKPGADELSSPRKEPDLPIIYTGINAADTVENAGNKNLTNGTPLTILIPNLDRHFIHIKQYQDTNRTPRPGHASYASFIKYGASDDSIGAGIFSGRYTSTIVAAGYLAKKVLKKCGIEVFSFVRELASVRLGNVDYAQALKSSQNYKKMRCDYDPFYQQIYVNGRITSEMRFLEKMAVFAQIENEIDAIRDKAKKMNAAEIAEKYGVHHILNCPDVKTAEEMVKACNKISATGDSAGGIVEVVVRGAPVGLGEPVFQKLDAELGQMLGIGAVKGVEIGAGFGVKNMTGSQSNDQMHAENGKVIFDSNNAGGITGGLSTGQDIVIKLAVKGTPTIDKPQHTIDKYTLENKSLAAITRRDPTIVARVWPVAENYTAMIILDNLMAHYGYQAIKQKFE
;
A
#
# COMPACT_ATOMS: atom_id res chain seq x y z
N MET A 1 -11.69 -6.24 17.85
CA MET A 1 -11.58 -4.79 17.51
C MET A 1 -12.69 -4.46 16.54
N ILE A 2 -13.40 -3.33 16.73
CA ILE A 2 -14.38 -2.84 15.75
C ILE A 2 -13.61 -2.03 14.69
N GLY A 3 -14.00 -2.14 13.42
CA GLY A 3 -13.40 -1.36 12.32
C GLY A 3 -12.33 -2.09 11.50
N CYS A 4 -12.34 -3.42 11.47
CA CYS A 4 -11.43 -4.24 10.64
C CYS A 4 -12.04 -4.64 9.28
N HIS A 5 -13.09 -3.94 8.85
CA HIS A 5 -13.85 -4.24 7.63
C HIS A 5 -13.89 -3.02 6.73
N PHE A 6 -13.87 -3.26 5.41
CA PHE A 6 -13.92 -2.26 4.36
C PHE A 6 -14.92 -2.68 3.28
N GLY A 7 -15.56 -1.71 2.62
CA GLY A 7 -16.33 -1.89 1.39
C GLY A 7 -17.77 -2.38 1.58
N ARG A 8 -18.55 -2.32 0.50
CA ARG A 8 -19.97 -2.76 0.46
C ARG A 8 -20.20 -3.89 -0.53
N MET A 9 -19.61 -3.80 -1.72
CA MET A 9 -19.63 -4.81 -2.78
C MET A 9 -18.31 -5.58 -2.83
N PHE A 10 -17.19 -4.85 -2.87
CA PHE A 10 -15.85 -5.43 -2.73
C PHE A 10 -15.42 -5.29 -1.28
N GLN A 11 -15.63 -6.35 -0.50
CA GLN A 11 -15.46 -6.30 0.94
C GLN A 11 -14.13 -6.92 1.36
N VAL A 12 -13.45 -6.28 2.31
CA VAL A 12 -12.20 -6.80 2.87
C VAL A 12 -12.28 -6.80 4.38
N SER A 13 -11.97 -7.95 4.98
CA SER A 13 -11.81 -8.09 6.44
C SER A 13 -10.37 -8.45 6.76
N VAL A 14 -9.76 -7.73 7.69
CA VAL A 14 -8.35 -7.93 8.06
C VAL A 14 -8.20 -8.41 9.50
N ALA A 15 -7.21 -9.27 9.74
CA ALA A 15 -6.91 -9.80 11.07
C ALA A 15 -5.41 -10.06 11.24
N GLY A 16 -5.02 -10.35 12.49
CA GLY A 16 -3.65 -10.65 12.87
C GLY A 16 -2.85 -9.46 13.39
N GLY A 17 -1.56 -9.68 13.65
CA GLY A 17 -0.70 -8.69 14.29
C GLY A 17 0.77 -8.97 14.03
N SER A 18 1.62 -8.01 14.39
CA SER A 18 3.05 -8.02 14.01
C SER A 18 3.91 -9.10 14.67
N TYR A 19 3.47 -9.69 15.78
CA TYR A 19 4.14 -10.82 16.45
C TYR A 19 3.22 -12.04 16.64
N GLN A 20 2.00 -11.98 16.12
CA GLN A 20 1.12 -13.15 16.03
C GLN A 20 1.64 -14.08 14.91
N ASP A 21 0.97 -15.21 14.67
CA ASP A 21 1.44 -16.18 13.66
C ASP A 21 1.39 -15.64 12.23
N GLY A 22 0.60 -14.59 11.99
CA GLY A 22 0.58 -13.89 10.74
C GLY A 22 -0.50 -12.83 10.69
N LEU A 23 -0.81 -12.43 9.47
CA LEU A 23 -1.91 -11.56 9.12
C LEU A 23 -2.82 -12.25 8.11
N THR A 24 -4.08 -11.83 8.08
CA THR A 24 -5.08 -12.40 7.18
C THR A 24 -5.84 -11.29 6.49
N ALA A 25 -6.09 -11.47 5.19
CA ALA A 25 -7.07 -10.71 4.43
C ALA A 25 -8.14 -11.67 3.90
N VAL A 26 -9.40 -11.45 4.26
CA VAL A 26 -10.56 -12.15 3.68
C VAL A 26 -11.27 -11.19 2.75
N VAL A 27 -11.38 -11.57 1.47
CA VAL A 27 -11.91 -10.73 0.39
C VAL A 27 -13.19 -11.35 -0.15
N GLN A 28 -14.25 -10.54 -0.26
CA GLN A 28 -15.54 -10.91 -0.85
C GLN A 28 -15.85 -9.98 -2.04
N GLY A 29 -16.68 -10.47 -2.97
CA GLY A 29 -17.05 -9.71 -4.17
C GLY A 29 -16.07 -9.85 -5.34
N LEU A 30 -15.13 -10.80 -5.27
CA LEU A 30 -14.27 -11.11 -6.41
C LEU A 30 -15.05 -11.84 -7.52
N PRO A 31 -14.89 -11.43 -8.79
CA PRO A 31 -15.42 -12.20 -9.90
C PRO A 31 -14.86 -13.63 -9.92
N PRO A 32 -15.68 -14.64 -10.28
CA PRO A 32 -15.19 -16.00 -10.54
C PRO A 32 -14.37 -16.03 -11.85
N ALA A 33 -13.71 -17.17 -12.09
CA ALA A 33 -12.89 -17.47 -13.27
C ALA A 33 -11.64 -16.57 -13.44
N MET A 34 -11.16 -15.92 -12.38
CA MET A 34 -9.92 -15.16 -12.38
C MET A 34 -8.74 -16.03 -11.95
N ALA A 35 -7.71 -16.14 -12.79
CA ALA A 35 -6.45 -16.75 -12.40
C ALA A 35 -5.67 -15.81 -11.48
N ILE A 36 -5.18 -16.29 -10.34
CA ILE A 36 -4.39 -15.52 -9.37
C ILE A 36 -3.31 -16.42 -8.80
N THR A 37 -2.11 -15.89 -8.61
CA THR A 37 -1.01 -16.60 -7.95
C THR A 37 -0.47 -15.84 -6.74
N GLU A 38 0.15 -16.55 -5.80
CA GLU A 38 0.89 -15.94 -4.70
C GLU A 38 2.04 -15.05 -5.20
N GLN A 39 2.70 -15.43 -6.29
CA GLN A 39 3.79 -14.67 -6.90
C GLN A 39 3.34 -13.27 -7.30
N GLU A 40 2.17 -13.18 -7.90
CA GLU A 40 1.57 -11.93 -8.33
C GLU A 40 1.23 -11.01 -7.16
N ILE A 41 0.59 -11.55 -6.11
CA ILE A 41 0.29 -10.81 -4.87
C ILE A 41 1.60 -10.35 -4.21
N TYR A 42 2.61 -11.22 -4.22
CA TYR A 42 3.90 -10.93 -3.63
C TYR A 42 4.66 -9.80 -4.34
N GLY A 43 4.54 -9.71 -5.67
CA GLY A 43 5.10 -8.63 -6.47
C GLY A 43 4.66 -7.24 -6.00
N ASP A 44 3.48 -7.15 -5.39
CA ASP A 44 2.94 -5.93 -4.81
C ASP A 44 3.35 -5.76 -3.32
N LEU A 45 3.31 -6.85 -2.55
CA LEU A 45 3.72 -6.85 -1.13
C LEU A 45 5.18 -6.42 -0.94
N LEU A 46 6.09 -6.89 -1.80
CA LEU A 46 7.52 -6.60 -1.69
C LEU A 46 7.84 -5.10 -1.86
N LEU A 47 6.96 -4.32 -2.51
CA LEU A 47 7.17 -2.89 -2.73
C LEU A 47 7.11 -2.09 -1.43
N ARG A 48 6.41 -2.62 -0.42
CA ARG A 48 6.29 -2.04 0.91
C ARG A 48 7.57 -2.16 1.73
N LYS A 49 8.43 -3.11 1.37
CA LYS A 49 9.69 -3.34 2.07
C LYS A 49 10.61 -2.14 1.84
N PRO A 50 11.41 -1.75 2.86
CA PRO A 50 12.41 -0.70 2.67
C PRO A 50 13.31 -1.08 1.49
N GLY A 51 13.75 -0.09 0.72
CA GLY A 51 14.92 -0.26 -0.13
C GLY A 51 16.09 -0.80 0.72
N ALA A 52 16.98 -1.57 0.10
CA ALA A 52 17.99 -2.39 0.76
C ALA A 52 19.13 -1.62 1.47
N ASP A 53 18.86 -0.44 2.04
CA ASP A 53 19.84 0.38 2.73
C ASP A 53 20.07 -0.07 4.18
N GLU A 54 21.32 0.10 4.63
CA GLU A 54 21.83 -0.27 5.96
C GLU A 54 21.06 0.40 7.13
N LEU A 55 20.37 1.50 6.86
CA LEU A 55 19.64 2.29 7.86
C LEU A 55 18.26 1.71 8.25
N SER A 56 17.77 0.69 7.56
CA SER A 56 16.40 0.19 7.72
C SER A 56 16.18 -0.72 8.96
N SER A 57 14.90 -0.92 9.28
CA SER A 57 14.40 -1.78 10.38
C SER A 57 15.18 -3.10 10.54
N PRO A 58 15.41 -3.57 11.78
CA PRO A 58 16.12 -4.82 12.06
C PRO A 58 15.41 -6.08 11.54
N ARG A 59 14.09 -5.99 11.31
CA ARG A 59 13.34 -7.16 10.84
C ARG A 59 13.60 -7.47 9.38
N LYS A 60 13.76 -8.76 9.12
CA LYS A 60 14.08 -9.36 7.83
C LYS A 60 12.89 -10.10 7.23
N GLU A 61 11.70 -9.69 7.64
CA GLU A 61 10.44 -10.34 7.36
C GLU A 61 10.12 -10.39 5.85
N PRO A 62 9.89 -11.58 5.28
CA PRO A 62 9.75 -11.75 3.83
C PRO A 62 8.38 -11.42 3.27
N ASP A 63 7.30 -11.28 4.06
CA ASP A 63 5.93 -10.94 3.59
C ASP A 63 5.32 -11.94 2.58
N LEU A 64 5.57 -13.24 2.74
CA LEU A 64 5.12 -14.24 1.75
C LEU A 64 3.62 -14.53 1.89
N PRO A 65 2.80 -14.32 0.84
CA PRO A 65 1.37 -14.65 0.87
C PRO A 65 1.14 -16.14 0.57
N ILE A 66 0.01 -16.65 1.09
CA ILE A 66 -0.58 -17.95 0.74
C ILE A 66 -2.06 -17.73 0.43
N ILE A 67 -2.53 -18.19 -0.72
CA ILE A 67 -3.95 -18.28 -1.01
C ILE A 67 -4.50 -19.52 -0.30
N TYR A 68 -5.43 -19.32 0.63
CA TYR A 68 -5.96 -20.38 1.48
C TYR A 68 -7.35 -20.88 1.03
N THR A 69 -8.24 -19.96 0.66
CA THR A 69 -9.60 -20.26 0.16
C THR A 69 -9.92 -19.40 -1.07
N GLY A 70 -11.05 -19.65 -1.74
CA GLY A 70 -11.57 -18.78 -2.81
C GLY A 70 -11.25 -19.22 -4.23
N ILE A 71 -10.51 -20.32 -4.40
CA ILE A 71 -10.14 -20.89 -5.71
C ILE A 71 -10.56 -22.36 -5.81
N ASN A 72 -10.77 -22.84 -7.02
CA ASN A 72 -11.02 -24.26 -7.29
C ASN A 72 -9.75 -25.09 -7.08
N ALA A 73 -9.82 -26.15 -6.27
CA ALA A 73 -8.69 -27.05 -6.04
C ALA A 73 -8.40 -27.99 -7.22
N ALA A 74 -9.41 -28.26 -8.06
CA ALA A 74 -9.35 -29.07 -9.25
C ALA A 74 -10.35 -28.55 -10.28
N ASP A 75 -10.30 -29.09 -11.49
CA ASP A 75 -11.35 -28.83 -12.46
C ASP A 75 -12.70 -29.35 -11.92
N THR A 76 -13.74 -28.53 -11.97
CA THR A 76 -15.07 -28.90 -11.42
C THR A 76 -15.78 -29.95 -12.27
N VAL A 77 -15.43 -30.02 -13.54
CA VAL A 77 -15.82 -31.06 -14.51
C VAL A 77 -14.56 -31.41 -15.28
N GLU A 78 -14.38 -32.67 -15.67
CA GLU A 78 -13.20 -33.10 -16.43
C GLU A 78 -12.92 -32.16 -17.63
N ASN A 79 -11.69 -31.63 -17.70
CA ASN A 79 -11.24 -30.68 -18.73
C ASN A 79 -11.96 -29.32 -18.75
N ALA A 80 -12.61 -28.90 -17.65
CA ALA A 80 -13.22 -27.57 -17.54
C ALA A 80 -12.19 -26.43 -17.55
N GLY A 81 -10.92 -26.72 -17.24
CA GLY A 81 -9.84 -25.74 -17.22
C GLY A 81 -10.06 -24.63 -16.19
N ASN A 82 -10.73 -24.94 -15.08
CA ASN A 82 -11.09 -23.99 -14.04
C ASN A 82 -10.43 -24.25 -12.69
N LYS A 83 -9.51 -25.24 -12.61
CA LYS A 83 -8.56 -25.39 -11.50
C LYS A 83 -7.78 -24.09 -11.27
N ASN A 84 -7.54 -23.75 -10.01
CA ASN A 84 -6.81 -22.56 -9.55
C ASN A 84 -7.42 -21.20 -9.98
N LEU A 85 -8.66 -21.21 -10.50
CA LEU A 85 -9.42 -20.00 -10.76
C LEU A 85 -10.29 -19.64 -9.56
N THR A 86 -10.55 -18.35 -9.36
CA THR A 86 -11.54 -17.89 -8.37
C THR A 86 -12.89 -18.53 -8.64
N ASN A 87 -13.60 -18.89 -7.57
CA ASN A 87 -14.88 -19.59 -7.68
C ASN A 87 -16.08 -18.81 -7.11
N GLY A 88 -15.87 -17.52 -6.80
CA GLY A 88 -16.90 -16.63 -6.25
C GLY A 88 -17.12 -16.78 -4.74
N THR A 89 -16.51 -17.78 -4.08
CA THR A 89 -16.48 -17.84 -2.61
C THR A 89 -15.48 -16.81 -2.05
N PRO A 90 -15.59 -16.42 -0.76
CA PRO A 90 -14.60 -15.54 -0.14
C PRO A 90 -13.16 -16.08 -0.27
N LEU A 91 -12.28 -15.22 -0.78
CA LEU A 91 -10.86 -15.52 -0.94
C LEU A 91 -10.09 -15.10 0.30
N THR A 92 -9.37 -16.04 0.90
CA THR A 92 -8.53 -15.78 2.08
C THR A 92 -7.06 -15.79 1.68
N ILE A 93 -6.34 -14.72 2.01
CA ILE A 93 -4.88 -14.64 1.92
C ILE A 93 -4.31 -14.65 3.33
N LEU A 94 -3.43 -15.61 3.59
CA LEU A 94 -2.62 -15.67 4.81
C LEU A 94 -1.24 -15.09 4.53
N ILE A 95 -0.71 -14.30 5.46
CA ILE A 95 0.64 -13.73 5.40
C ILE A 95 1.33 -14.11 6.73
N PRO A 96 1.96 -15.30 6.80
CA PRO A 96 2.65 -15.75 7.99
C PRO A 96 3.79 -14.80 8.38
N ASN A 97 4.03 -14.63 9.68
CA ASN A 97 5.22 -13.93 10.17
C ASN A 97 6.36 -14.92 10.34
N LEU A 98 7.40 -14.81 9.51
CA LEU A 98 8.54 -15.73 9.48
C LEU A 98 9.78 -15.18 10.20
N ASP A 99 9.78 -13.92 10.63
CA ASP A 99 10.91 -13.26 11.31
C ASP A 99 10.49 -12.80 12.72
N ARG A 100 10.14 -13.78 13.58
CA ARG A 100 9.78 -13.54 14.98
C ARG A 100 10.86 -14.06 15.91
N HIS A 101 11.46 -13.14 16.65
CA HIS A 101 12.47 -13.48 17.65
C HIS A 101 12.03 -13.08 19.06
N PHE A 102 12.22 -13.98 20.02
CA PHE A 102 11.93 -13.75 21.44
C PHE A 102 12.66 -12.53 22.01
N ILE A 103 13.89 -12.26 21.54
CA ILE A 103 14.66 -11.09 21.97
C ILE A 103 13.91 -9.77 21.69
N HIS A 104 13.20 -9.68 20.57
CA HIS A 104 12.42 -8.49 20.24
C HIS A 104 11.18 -8.36 21.13
N ILE A 105 10.53 -9.49 21.48
CA ILE A 105 9.41 -9.48 22.42
C ILE A 105 9.86 -8.91 23.77
N LYS A 106 11.01 -9.36 24.27
CA LYS A 106 11.59 -8.88 25.53
C LYS A 106 11.88 -7.38 25.50
N GLN A 107 12.49 -6.88 24.41
CA GLN A 107 12.72 -5.44 24.22
C GLN A 107 11.42 -4.61 24.26
N TYR A 108 10.33 -5.12 23.66
CA TYR A 108 9.02 -4.47 23.77
C TYR A 108 8.50 -4.49 25.20
N GLN A 109 8.58 -5.61 25.92
CA GLN A 109 8.14 -5.69 27.32
C GLN A 109 8.86 -4.68 28.21
N ASP A 110 10.17 -4.52 28.03
CA ASP A 110 11.00 -3.63 28.84
C ASP A 110 10.70 -2.14 28.55
N THR A 111 10.29 -1.81 27.32
CA THR A 111 10.00 -0.42 26.89
C THR A 111 8.50 -0.08 26.85
N ASN A 112 7.61 -1.05 27.05
CA ASN A 112 6.17 -0.88 26.85
C ASN A 112 5.53 0.17 27.78
N ARG A 113 6.13 0.36 28.96
CA ARG A 113 5.65 1.35 29.94
C ARG A 113 5.81 2.79 29.46
N THR A 114 6.72 3.04 28.51
CA THR A 114 6.99 4.37 27.96
C THR A 114 6.48 4.48 26.52
N PRO A 115 5.29 5.09 26.29
CA PRO A 115 4.78 5.30 24.95
C PRO A 115 5.76 6.10 24.09
N ARG A 116 5.87 5.72 22.81
CA ARG A 116 6.69 6.45 21.85
C ARG A 116 5.90 7.64 21.30
N PRO A 117 6.41 8.89 21.38
CA PRO A 117 5.74 10.04 20.78
C PRO A 117 5.46 9.83 19.29
N GLY A 118 4.28 10.26 18.86
CA GLY A 118 3.81 10.09 17.47
C GLY A 118 3.39 8.66 17.09
N HIS A 119 3.47 7.67 17.99
CA HIS A 119 2.86 6.34 17.84
C HIS A 119 1.52 6.24 18.58
N ALA A 120 0.77 5.18 18.32
CA ALA A 120 -0.51 4.90 18.98
C ALA A 120 -0.38 4.35 20.40
N SER A 121 0.84 4.10 20.91
CA SER A 121 1.08 3.32 22.14
C SER A 121 0.36 3.83 23.39
N TYR A 122 0.20 5.15 23.55
CA TYR A 122 -0.55 5.71 24.68
C TYR A 122 -2.06 5.54 24.47
N ALA A 123 -2.58 6.02 23.33
CA ALA A 123 -4.01 5.95 23.03
C ALA A 123 -4.54 4.50 23.00
N SER A 124 -3.75 3.56 22.47
CA SER A 124 -4.09 2.14 22.48
C SER A 124 -4.18 1.58 23.88
N PHE A 125 -3.20 1.90 24.73
CA PHE A 125 -3.22 1.49 26.13
C PHE A 125 -4.41 2.08 26.90
N ILE A 126 -4.75 3.35 26.68
CA ILE A 126 -5.97 3.94 27.29
C ILE A 126 -7.24 3.22 26.82
N LYS A 127 -7.29 2.79 25.56
CA LYS A 127 -8.45 2.11 24.99
C LYS A 127 -8.59 0.65 25.45
N TYR A 128 -7.49 -0.09 25.57
CA TYR A 128 -7.49 -1.54 25.79
C TYR A 128 -6.88 -1.98 27.12
N GLY A 129 -6.33 -1.05 27.89
CA GLY A 129 -5.67 -1.32 29.16
C GLY A 129 -4.47 -2.24 29.01
N ALA A 130 -4.27 -3.09 30.02
CA ALA A 130 -3.20 -4.09 30.02
C ALA A 130 -3.33 -5.16 28.93
N SER A 131 -4.50 -5.27 28.29
CA SER A 131 -4.76 -6.21 27.19
C SER A 131 -4.39 -5.65 25.80
N ASP A 132 -3.79 -4.46 25.74
CA ASP A 132 -3.26 -3.88 24.49
C ASP A 132 -2.17 -4.77 23.86
N ASP A 133 -2.34 -5.13 22.58
CA ASP A 133 -1.31 -5.79 21.77
C ASP A 133 -0.19 -4.79 21.44
N SER A 134 0.65 -4.59 22.42
CA SER A 134 1.74 -3.61 22.39
C SER A 134 3.02 -4.20 21.79
N ILE A 135 3.12 -5.52 21.67
CA ILE A 135 4.29 -6.20 21.14
C ILE A 135 4.36 -5.93 19.63
N GLY A 136 5.44 -5.27 19.18
CA GLY A 136 5.56 -4.87 17.78
C GLY A 136 4.52 -3.87 17.32
N ALA A 137 3.94 -3.09 18.25
CA ALA A 137 2.83 -2.17 18.00
C ALA A 137 1.52 -2.82 17.50
N GLY A 138 1.38 -4.15 17.62
CA GLY A 138 0.16 -4.88 17.28
C GLY A 138 -0.38 -4.54 15.88
N ILE A 139 -1.67 -4.18 15.83
CA ILE A 139 -2.35 -3.76 14.59
C ILE A 139 -2.00 -2.34 14.13
N PHE A 140 -1.41 -1.50 14.99
CA PHE A 140 -0.98 -0.14 14.63
C PHE A 140 0.38 -0.11 13.92
N SER A 141 1.07 -1.25 13.90
CA SER A 141 2.30 -1.45 13.16
C SER A 141 2.09 -1.28 11.67
N GLY A 142 3.09 -0.74 10.97
CA GLY A 142 3.11 -0.74 9.51
C GLY A 142 2.83 -2.11 8.90
N ARG A 143 3.04 -3.23 9.61
CA ARG A 143 2.72 -4.58 9.15
C ARG A 143 1.26 -4.75 8.69
N TYR A 144 0.26 -4.16 9.35
CA TYR A 144 -1.15 -4.34 8.96
C TYR A 144 -1.42 -3.96 7.51
N THR A 145 -0.66 -3.00 6.97
CA THR A 145 -0.86 -2.55 5.59
C THR A 145 -0.46 -3.61 4.54
N SER A 146 0.13 -4.76 4.93
CA SER A 146 0.30 -5.91 4.03
C SER A 146 -1.05 -6.53 3.63
N THR A 147 -2.04 -6.57 4.53
CA THR A 147 -3.37 -7.11 4.20
C THR A 147 -4.11 -6.22 3.21
N ILE A 148 -3.96 -4.89 3.34
CA ILE A 148 -4.47 -3.90 2.37
C ILE A 148 -3.81 -4.10 1.01
N VAL A 149 -2.49 -4.26 0.95
CA VAL A 149 -1.80 -4.47 -0.34
C VAL A 149 -2.17 -5.81 -0.97
N ALA A 150 -2.30 -6.88 -0.18
CA ALA A 150 -2.74 -8.17 -0.68
C ALA A 150 -4.15 -8.11 -1.29
N ALA A 151 -5.10 -7.50 -0.58
CA ALA A 151 -6.47 -7.35 -1.08
C ALA A 151 -6.57 -6.36 -2.26
N GLY A 152 -5.86 -5.24 -2.18
CA GLY A 152 -5.86 -4.23 -3.24
C GLY A 152 -5.21 -4.70 -4.52
N TYR A 153 -4.24 -5.63 -4.48
CA TYR A 153 -3.71 -6.25 -5.69
C TYR A 153 -4.82 -6.97 -6.46
N LEU A 154 -5.68 -7.72 -5.75
CA LEU A 154 -6.84 -8.37 -6.37
C LEU A 154 -7.78 -7.35 -6.99
N ALA A 155 -8.02 -6.23 -6.30
CA ALA A 155 -8.85 -5.15 -6.83
C ALA A 155 -8.26 -4.54 -8.11
N LYS A 156 -6.95 -4.24 -8.13
CA LYS A 156 -6.25 -3.76 -9.32
C LYS A 156 -6.37 -4.72 -10.49
N LYS A 157 -6.27 -6.03 -10.23
CA LYS A 157 -6.37 -7.05 -11.27
C LYS A 157 -7.75 -7.05 -11.96
N VAL A 158 -8.82 -6.87 -11.18
CA VAL A 158 -10.18 -6.71 -11.72
C VAL A 158 -10.31 -5.38 -12.47
N LEU A 159 -9.88 -4.26 -11.86
CA LEU A 159 -9.95 -2.94 -12.48
C LEU A 159 -9.24 -2.87 -13.83
N LYS A 160 -8.07 -3.51 -13.94
CA LYS A 160 -7.32 -3.60 -15.19
C LYS A 160 -8.11 -4.29 -16.30
N LYS A 161 -8.91 -5.31 -15.98
CA LYS A 161 -9.82 -5.96 -16.94
C LYS A 161 -10.97 -5.04 -17.38
N CYS A 162 -11.31 -4.06 -16.56
CA CYS A 162 -12.27 -3.00 -16.87
C CYS A 162 -11.64 -1.78 -17.57
N GLY A 163 -10.36 -1.83 -17.95
CA GLY A 163 -9.66 -0.71 -18.59
C GLY A 163 -9.25 0.40 -17.63
N ILE A 164 -9.29 0.16 -16.31
CA ILE A 164 -8.92 1.12 -15.28
C ILE A 164 -7.52 0.79 -14.74
N GLU A 165 -6.63 1.77 -14.78
CA GLU A 165 -5.27 1.65 -14.25
C GLU A 165 -5.12 2.51 -13.00
N VAL A 166 -4.65 1.90 -11.90
CA VAL A 166 -4.35 2.59 -10.64
C VAL A 166 -2.86 2.48 -10.39
N PHE A 167 -2.18 3.63 -10.25
CA PHE A 167 -0.77 3.67 -9.92
C PHE A 167 -0.45 4.82 -8.98
N SER A 168 0.68 4.73 -8.27
CA SER A 168 1.17 5.85 -7.49
C SER A 168 2.68 5.98 -7.54
N PHE A 169 3.17 7.11 -7.03
CA PHE A 169 4.58 7.45 -6.94
C PHE A 169 4.81 8.50 -5.83
N VAL A 170 6.08 8.71 -5.47
CA VAL A 170 6.52 9.73 -4.53
C VAL A 170 6.61 11.08 -5.24
N ARG A 171 5.77 12.03 -4.82
CA ARG A 171 5.70 13.39 -5.37
C ARG A 171 6.59 14.36 -4.62
N GLU A 172 6.74 14.17 -3.31
CA GLU A 172 7.60 14.99 -2.45
C GLU A 172 8.27 14.12 -1.40
N LEU A 173 9.54 14.39 -1.10
CA LEU A 173 10.25 13.82 0.04
C LEU A 173 11.24 14.85 0.56
N ALA A 174 11.27 15.05 1.88
CA ALA A 174 12.21 15.96 2.53
C ALA A 174 12.19 17.39 1.93
N SER A 175 10.99 17.91 1.63
CA SER A 175 10.76 19.21 0.98
C SER A 175 11.28 19.35 -0.47
N VAL A 176 11.83 18.30 -1.06
CA VAL A 176 12.16 18.25 -2.49
C VAL A 176 10.93 17.75 -3.23
N ARG A 177 10.45 18.54 -4.20
CA ARG A 177 9.20 18.31 -4.93
C ARG A 177 9.45 17.97 -6.39
N LEU A 178 8.75 16.95 -6.88
CA LEU A 178 8.63 16.70 -8.30
C LEU A 178 7.75 17.76 -8.95
N GLY A 179 8.23 18.30 -10.08
CA GLY A 179 7.48 19.20 -10.95
C GLY A 179 6.29 18.51 -11.63
N ASN A 180 5.66 19.20 -12.58
CA ASN A 180 4.60 18.59 -13.37
C ASN A 180 5.15 17.41 -14.19
N VAL A 181 4.39 16.33 -14.23
CA VAL A 181 4.75 15.10 -14.95
C VAL A 181 3.56 14.62 -15.76
N ASP A 182 3.82 14.12 -16.96
CA ASP A 182 2.80 13.42 -17.74
C ASP A 182 2.45 12.07 -17.07
N TYR A 183 1.17 11.79 -16.90
CA TYR A 183 0.74 10.59 -16.18
C TYR A 183 0.94 9.30 -16.97
N ALA A 184 1.04 9.33 -18.29
CA ALA A 184 1.43 8.15 -19.05
C ALA A 184 2.92 7.81 -18.81
N GLN A 185 3.79 8.82 -18.77
CA GLN A 185 5.19 8.65 -18.39
C GLN A 185 5.34 8.17 -16.94
N ALA A 186 4.60 8.77 -15.99
CA ALA A 186 4.65 8.38 -14.58
C ALA A 186 4.17 6.93 -14.37
N LEU A 187 3.12 6.50 -15.07
CA LEU A 187 2.65 5.11 -15.07
C LEU A 187 3.74 4.16 -15.57
N LYS A 188 4.37 4.47 -16.71
CA LYS A 188 5.46 3.67 -17.26
C LYS A 188 6.63 3.57 -16.29
N SER A 189 7.03 4.68 -15.66
CA SER A 189 8.09 4.70 -14.64
C SER A 189 7.73 3.82 -13.43
N SER A 190 6.51 3.93 -12.90
CA SER A 190 6.06 3.13 -11.75
C SER A 190 6.03 1.64 -12.09
N GLN A 191 5.60 1.26 -13.30
CA GLN A 191 5.64 -0.13 -13.77
C GLN A 191 7.08 -0.65 -13.91
N ASN A 192 7.98 0.14 -14.47
CA ASN A 192 9.40 -0.20 -14.56
C ASN A 192 10.03 -0.37 -13.17
N TYR A 193 9.67 0.48 -12.21
CA TYR A 193 10.12 0.38 -10.83
C TYR A 193 9.64 -0.92 -10.16
N LYS A 194 8.36 -1.28 -10.34
CA LYS A 194 7.81 -2.56 -9.85
C LYS A 194 8.57 -3.75 -10.43
N LYS A 195 8.81 -3.73 -11.76
CA LYS A 195 9.59 -4.77 -12.42
C LYS A 195 11.01 -4.87 -11.87
N MET A 196 11.70 -3.73 -11.72
CA MET A 196 13.03 -3.68 -11.12
C MET A 196 13.03 -4.31 -9.73
N ARG A 197 12.06 -3.95 -8.88
CA ARG A 197 11.96 -4.50 -7.53
C ARG A 197 11.76 -6.02 -7.53
N CYS A 198 10.94 -6.58 -8.41
CA CYS A 198 10.82 -8.03 -8.55
C CYS A 198 12.12 -8.70 -9.03
N ASP A 199 12.83 -8.09 -10.01
CA ASP A 199 14.05 -8.65 -10.60
C ASP A 199 15.25 -8.68 -9.61
N TYR A 200 15.22 -7.82 -8.58
CA TYR A 200 16.24 -7.70 -7.54
C TYR A 200 15.84 -8.26 -6.18
N ASP A 201 14.55 -8.50 -5.90
CA ASP A 201 14.12 -9.05 -4.61
C ASP A 201 14.51 -10.54 -4.51
N PRO A 202 15.33 -10.92 -3.51
CA PRO A 202 15.84 -12.28 -3.40
C PRO A 202 14.76 -13.31 -3.11
N PHE A 203 13.71 -12.95 -2.37
CA PHE A 203 12.61 -13.86 -2.05
C PHE A 203 11.74 -14.09 -3.28
N TYR A 204 11.47 -13.06 -4.07
CA TYR A 204 10.74 -13.18 -5.33
C TYR A 204 11.44 -14.17 -6.26
N GLN A 205 12.76 -14.04 -6.40
CA GLN A 205 13.58 -14.91 -7.24
C GLN A 205 13.65 -16.34 -6.68
N GLN A 206 14.03 -16.49 -5.41
CA GLN A 206 14.30 -17.82 -4.83
C GLN A 206 13.02 -18.63 -4.58
N ILE A 207 11.88 -17.99 -4.33
CA ILE A 207 10.65 -18.70 -3.95
C ILE A 207 9.77 -18.93 -5.17
N TYR A 208 9.53 -17.89 -5.95
CA TYR A 208 8.56 -17.95 -7.04
C TYR A 208 9.22 -18.22 -8.39
N VAL A 209 10.30 -17.51 -8.75
CA VAL A 209 10.97 -17.74 -10.04
C VAL A 209 11.64 -19.12 -10.09
N ASN A 210 12.26 -19.55 -8.99
CA ASN A 210 12.84 -20.89 -8.88
C ASN A 210 11.81 -22.00 -8.57
N GLY A 211 10.51 -21.66 -8.45
CA GLY A 211 9.44 -22.65 -8.31
C GLY A 211 9.40 -23.41 -6.98
N ARG A 212 9.91 -22.85 -5.87
CA ARG A 212 9.75 -23.46 -4.54
C ARG A 212 8.29 -23.45 -4.07
N ILE A 213 7.51 -22.49 -4.55
CA ILE A 213 6.07 -22.40 -4.35
C ILE A 213 5.41 -22.33 -5.73
N THR A 214 4.43 -23.18 -5.97
CA THR A 214 3.64 -23.18 -7.21
C THR A 214 2.14 -23.23 -6.91
N SER A 215 1.32 -22.93 -7.91
CA SER A 215 -0.15 -23.06 -7.83
C SER A 215 -0.62 -24.50 -7.61
N GLU A 216 0.22 -25.49 -7.92
CA GLU A 216 -0.13 -26.91 -7.84
C GLU A 216 0.00 -27.47 -6.41
N MET A 217 0.69 -26.76 -5.53
CA MET A 217 0.92 -27.20 -4.16
C MET A 217 -0.31 -26.96 -3.27
N ARG A 218 -0.59 -27.93 -2.40
CA ARG A 218 -1.58 -27.79 -1.33
C ARG A 218 -1.04 -26.91 -0.20
N PHE A 219 -1.95 -26.43 0.64
CA PHE A 219 -1.63 -25.55 1.77
C PHE A 219 -0.49 -26.09 2.66
N LEU A 220 -0.55 -27.35 3.10
CA LEU A 220 0.46 -27.92 3.99
C LEU A 220 1.83 -28.09 3.33
N GLU A 221 1.86 -28.33 2.01
CA GLU A 221 3.11 -28.42 1.24
C GLU A 221 3.76 -27.03 1.15
N LYS A 222 2.96 -25.99 0.87
CA LYS A 222 3.43 -24.59 0.90
C LYS A 222 3.95 -24.22 2.29
N MET A 223 3.29 -24.67 3.34
CA MET A 223 3.70 -24.37 4.72
C MET A 223 4.99 -25.09 5.13
N ALA A 224 5.20 -26.32 4.66
CA ALA A 224 6.47 -27.01 4.85
C ALA A 224 7.63 -26.24 4.20
N VAL A 225 7.42 -25.66 3.01
CA VAL A 225 8.42 -24.79 2.36
C VAL A 225 8.64 -23.50 3.16
N PHE A 226 7.59 -22.88 3.71
CA PHE A 226 7.75 -21.67 4.52
C PHE A 226 8.51 -21.95 5.83
N ALA A 227 8.30 -23.11 6.45
CA ALA A 227 9.08 -23.54 7.62
C ALA A 227 10.57 -23.71 7.28
N GLN A 228 10.90 -24.18 6.07
CA GLN A 228 12.29 -24.17 5.59
C GLN A 228 12.80 -22.75 5.40
N ILE A 229 12.02 -21.88 4.75
CA ILE A 229 12.39 -20.48 4.49
C ILE A 229 12.67 -19.71 5.78
N GLU A 230 11.91 -19.95 6.86
CA GLU A 230 12.15 -19.34 8.18
C GLU A 230 13.59 -19.55 8.67
N ASN A 231 14.19 -20.71 8.36
CA ASN A 231 15.57 -21.03 8.69
C ASN A 231 16.60 -20.55 7.63
N GLU A 232 16.14 -20.05 6.49
CA GLU A 232 16.97 -19.65 5.35
C GLU A 232 16.90 -18.14 5.04
N ILE A 233 16.18 -17.35 5.84
CA ILE A 233 15.96 -15.91 5.59
C ILE A 233 17.28 -15.18 5.27
N ASP A 234 18.30 -15.39 6.08
CA ASP A 234 19.61 -14.75 5.89
C ASP A 234 20.33 -15.26 4.64
N ALA A 235 20.36 -16.59 4.44
CA ALA A 235 20.96 -17.19 3.26
C ALA A 235 20.26 -16.76 1.94
N ILE A 236 18.95 -16.53 1.96
CA ILE A 236 18.21 -16.00 0.81
C ILE A 236 18.57 -14.54 0.58
N ARG A 237 18.62 -13.72 1.64
CA ARG A 237 19.00 -12.31 1.54
C ARG A 237 20.43 -12.12 1.03
N ASP A 238 21.36 -12.97 1.41
CA ASP A 238 22.76 -12.91 0.97
C ASP A 238 22.91 -13.19 -0.54
N LYS A 239 21.90 -13.83 -1.16
CA LYS A 239 21.82 -13.99 -2.62
C LYS A 239 21.25 -12.77 -3.35
N ALA A 240 20.89 -11.70 -2.64
CA ALA A 240 20.36 -10.49 -3.26
C ALA A 240 21.37 -9.90 -4.25
N LYS A 241 20.88 -9.53 -5.44
CA LYS A 241 21.70 -8.79 -6.40
C LYS A 241 22.03 -7.41 -5.81
N LYS A 242 23.29 -7.00 -5.87
CA LYS A 242 23.68 -5.65 -5.49
C LYS A 242 22.98 -4.64 -6.40
N MET A 243 22.31 -3.65 -5.81
CA MET A 243 21.65 -2.59 -6.56
C MET A 243 22.70 -1.57 -7.01
N ASN A 244 23.10 -1.62 -8.29
CA ASN A 244 23.92 -0.59 -8.91
C ASN A 244 23.00 0.48 -9.53
N ALA A 245 23.11 1.71 -9.05
CA ALA A 245 22.28 2.82 -9.49
C ALA A 245 22.39 3.09 -11.01
N ALA A 246 23.61 3.02 -11.57
CA ALA A 246 23.84 3.29 -12.99
C ALA A 246 23.22 2.19 -13.88
N GLU A 247 23.44 0.92 -13.53
CA GLU A 247 22.87 -0.22 -14.25
C GLU A 247 21.34 -0.23 -14.19
N ILE A 248 20.76 0.11 -13.03
CA ILE A 248 19.31 0.18 -12.85
C ILE A 248 18.72 1.32 -13.68
N ALA A 249 19.36 2.50 -13.67
CA ALA A 249 18.93 3.64 -14.46
C ALA A 249 19.01 3.33 -15.97
N GLU A 250 20.08 2.67 -16.43
CA GLU A 250 20.24 2.26 -17.83
C GLU A 250 19.19 1.21 -18.24
N LYS A 251 19.01 0.16 -17.44
CA LYS A 251 18.14 -0.97 -17.80
C LYS A 251 16.65 -0.68 -17.64
N TYR A 252 16.26 0.04 -16.60
CA TYR A 252 14.85 0.25 -16.24
C TYR A 252 14.39 1.70 -16.38
N GLY A 253 15.32 2.66 -16.48
CA GLY A 253 14.97 4.08 -16.54
C GLY A 253 14.37 4.63 -15.23
N VAL A 254 14.69 4.03 -14.09
CA VAL A 254 14.14 4.41 -12.78
C VAL A 254 15.23 4.59 -11.73
N HIS A 255 14.90 5.28 -10.65
CA HIS A 255 15.77 5.35 -9.48
C HIS A 255 15.75 4.02 -8.71
N HIS A 256 16.90 3.61 -8.18
CA HIS A 256 17.09 2.30 -7.54
C HIS A 256 16.40 2.15 -6.17
N ILE A 257 16.15 3.24 -5.44
CA ILE A 257 15.57 3.22 -4.08
C ILE A 257 14.14 3.78 -4.00
N LEU A 258 13.79 4.72 -4.89
CA LEU A 258 12.62 5.59 -4.71
C LEU A 258 11.75 5.55 -5.97
N ASN A 259 10.47 5.24 -5.80
CA ASN A 259 9.51 5.27 -6.91
C ASN A 259 9.09 6.73 -7.20
N CYS A 260 9.94 7.46 -7.91
CA CYS A 260 9.67 8.81 -8.40
C CYS A 260 9.87 8.84 -9.93
N PRO A 261 8.96 9.43 -10.72
CA PRO A 261 9.01 9.42 -12.19
C PRO A 261 10.20 10.15 -12.81
N ASP A 262 10.90 11.00 -12.05
CA ASP A 262 12.11 11.68 -12.48
C ASP A 262 13.31 11.25 -11.64
N VAL A 263 14.29 10.61 -12.29
CA VAL A 263 15.45 10.02 -11.62
C VAL A 263 16.31 11.08 -10.94
N LYS A 264 16.45 12.26 -11.55
CA LYS A 264 17.23 13.36 -10.98
C LYS A 264 16.59 13.91 -9.70
N THR A 265 15.29 14.18 -9.74
CA THR A 265 14.52 14.61 -8.56
C THR A 265 14.56 13.53 -7.48
N ALA A 266 14.47 12.24 -7.86
CA ALA A 266 14.58 11.14 -6.90
C ALA A 266 15.92 11.15 -6.15
N GLU A 267 17.02 11.40 -6.85
CA GLU A 267 18.36 11.53 -6.26
C GLU A 267 18.42 12.71 -5.27
N GLU A 268 17.86 13.87 -5.67
CA GLU A 268 17.78 15.06 -4.82
C GLU A 268 16.94 14.81 -3.56
N MET A 269 15.80 14.13 -3.70
CA MET A 269 14.94 13.68 -2.60
C MET A 269 15.68 12.77 -1.62
N VAL A 270 16.39 11.75 -2.13
CA VAL A 270 17.16 10.80 -1.31
C VAL A 270 18.30 11.52 -0.60
N LYS A 271 19.04 12.38 -1.30
CA LYS A 271 20.10 13.20 -0.70
C LYS A 271 19.58 14.10 0.43
N ALA A 272 18.43 14.75 0.23
CA ALA A 272 17.82 15.58 1.27
C ALA A 272 17.35 14.74 2.47
N CYS A 273 16.72 13.59 2.23
CA CYS A 273 16.30 12.65 3.28
C CYS A 273 17.50 12.15 4.11
N ASN A 274 18.60 11.78 3.43
CA ASN A 274 19.82 11.30 4.10
C ASN A 274 20.48 12.39 4.96
N LYS A 275 20.46 13.66 4.52
CA LYS A 275 20.92 14.79 5.35
C LYS A 275 20.11 14.91 6.64
N ILE A 276 18.78 14.78 6.58
CA ILE A 276 17.92 14.81 7.76
C ILE A 276 18.21 13.61 8.67
N SER A 277 18.31 12.41 8.09
CA SER A 277 18.60 11.17 8.82
C SER A 277 19.93 11.22 9.58
N ALA A 278 20.97 11.80 8.97
CA ALA A 278 22.28 11.99 9.59
C ALA A 278 22.25 12.89 10.84
N THR A 279 21.21 13.72 11.02
CA THR A 279 21.02 14.53 12.24
C THR A 279 20.31 13.78 13.37
N GLY A 280 20.00 12.50 13.19
CA GLY A 280 19.18 11.72 14.14
C GLY A 280 17.67 11.83 13.89
N ASP A 281 17.22 12.55 12.86
CA ASP A 281 15.80 12.82 12.61
C ASP A 281 15.20 11.96 11.48
N SER A 282 13.96 12.26 11.06
CA SER A 282 13.27 11.60 9.94
C SER A 282 12.50 12.59 9.06
N ALA A 283 12.17 12.19 7.83
CA ALA A 283 11.52 13.04 6.84
C ALA A 283 10.14 12.52 6.41
N GLY A 284 9.18 13.45 6.27
CA GLY A 284 7.89 13.23 5.63
C GLY A 284 7.90 13.59 4.14
N GLY A 285 6.71 13.64 3.54
CA GLY A 285 6.54 13.93 2.11
C GLY A 285 5.14 13.67 1.60
N ILE A 286 5.00 13.58 0.27
CA ILE A 286 3.74 13.42 -0.44
C ILE A 286 3.81 12.21 -1.36
N VAL A 287 2.81 11.34 -1.27
CA VAL A 287 2.51 10.30 -2.26
C VAL A 287 1.40 10.80 -3.16
N GLU A 288 1.52 10.62 -4.47
CA GLU A 288 0.47 10.91 -5.44
C GLU A 288 -0.03 9.61 -6.06
N VAL A 289 -1.35 9.41 -6.05
CA VAL A 289 -2.05 8.27 -6.66
C VAL A 289 -2.89 8.79 -7.81
N VAL A 290 -2.90 8.05 -8.92
CA VAL A 290 -3.65 8.40 -10.13
C VAL A 290 -4.49 7.19 -10.55
N VAL A 291 -5.76 7.44 -10.87
CA VAL A 291 -6.68 6.46 -11.48
C VAL A 291 -7.01 6.94 -12.88
N ARG A 292 -6.69 6.11 -13.88
CA ARG A 292 -6.96 6.40 -15.29
C ARG A 292 -8.07 5.50 -15.80
N GLY A 293 -8.89 6.03 -16.71
CA GLY A 293 -9.96 5.26 -17.38
C GLY A 293 -11.21 5.01 -16.53
N ALA A 294 -11.39 5.75 -15.42
CA ALA A 294 -12.62 5.67 -14.64
C ALA A 294 -13.83 6.15 -15.48
N PRO A 295 -14.98 5.44 -15.47
CA PRO A 295 -16.16 5.85 -16.22
C PRO A 295 -16.76 7.11 -15.60
N VAL A 296 -17.26 8.02 -16.44
CA VAL A 296 -18.00 9.22 -15.99
C VAL A 296 -19.17 8.80 -15.09
N GLY A 297 -19.33 9.48 -13.95
CA GLY A 297 -20.40 9.18 -13.00
C GLY A 297 -20.10 8.03 -12.03
N LEU A 298 -18.86 7.54 -11.95
CA LEU A 298 -18.43 6.70 -10.83
C LEU A 298 -18.53 7.46 -9.49
N GLY A 299 -19.08 6.83 -8.44
CA GLY A 299 -19.33 7.43 -7.13
C GLY A 299 -20.82 7.64 -6.88
N GLU A 300 -21.17 8.14 -5.69
CA GLU A 300 -22.55 8.45 -5.33
C GLU A 300 -22.70 9.88 -4.79
N PRO A 301 -23.85 10.53 -4.96
CA PRO A 301 -24.09 11.80 -4.31
C PRO A 301 -24.33 11.61 -2.79
N VAL A 302 -24.15 12.70 -2.04
CA VAL A 302 -24.49 12.82 -0.61
C VAL A 302 -23.60 12.01 0.34
N PHE A 303 -23.85 10.71 0.55
CA PHE A 303 -23.26 9.93 1.66
C PHE A 303 -22.07 9.05 1.26
N GLN A 304 -21.93 8.76 -0.03
CA GLN A 304 -20.89 7.88 -0.58
C GLN A 304 -20.16 8.58 -1.73
N LYS A 305 -19.89 9.88 -1.54
CA LYS A 305 -19.15 10.68 -2.50
C LYS A 305 -17.75 10.09 -2.71
N LEU A 306 -17.32 9.98 -3.96
CA LEU A 306 -16.08 9.30 -4.30
C LEU A 306 -14.85 9.93 -3.64
N ASP A 307 -14.80 11.26 -3.55
CA ASP A 307 -13.76 12.00 -2.85
C ASP A 307 -13.78 11.74 -1.33
N ALA A 308 -14.96 11.63 -0.72
CA ALA A 308 -15.11 11.27 0.69
C ALA A 308 -14.66 9.82 0.97
N GLU A 309 -15.00 8.87 0.09
CA GLU A 309 -14.53 7.49 0.16
C GLU A 309 -13.00 7.42 0.03
N LEU A 310 -12.41 8.12 -0.94
CA LEU A 310 -10.95 8.26 -1.10
C LEU A 310 -10.30 8.92 0.13
N GLY A 311 -11.01 9.83 0.80
CA GLY A 311 -10.61 10.44 2.07
C GLY A 311 -10.37 9.43 3.21
N GLN A 312 -10.96 8.23 3.15
CA GLN A 312 -10.72 7.16 4.14
C GLN A 312 -9.26 6.70 4.17
N MET A 313 -8.45 7.03 3.15
CA MET A 313 -7.00 6.80 3.16
C MET A 313 -6.25 7.57 4.27
N LEU A 314 -6.90 8.52 4.96
CA LEU A 314 -6.42 9.02 6.27
C LEU A 314 -6.22 7.89 7.31
N GLY A 315 -6.87 6.74 7.12
CA GLY A 315 -6.69 5.53 7.92
C GLY A 315 -5.39 4.77 7.64
N ILE A 316 -4.59 5.17 6.64
CA ILE A 316 -3.24 4.65 6.46
C ILE A 316 -2.32 5.25 7.52
N GLY A 317 -1.58 4.40 8.23
CA GLY A 317 -0.64 4.84 9.27
C GLY A 317 0.27 5.97 8.79
N ALA A 318 0.35 7.02 9.61
CA ALA A 318 1.12 8.24 9.38
C ALA A 318 0.67 9.19 8.24
N VAL A 319 -0.41 8.86 7.52
CA VAL A 319 -1.07 9.83 6.65
C VAL A 319 -1.82 10.86 7.51
N LYS A 320 -1.61 12.14 7.23
CA LYS A 320 -2.19 13.27 7.98
C LYS A 320 -3.06 14.20 7.13
N GLY A 321 -3.07 14.01 5.82
CA GLY A 321 -3.93 14.73 4.88
C GLY A 321 -4.15 13.91 3.62
N VAL A 322 -5.34 14.04 3.04
CA VAL A 322 -5.69 13.50 1.72
C VAL A 322 -6.30 14.65 0.93
N GLU A 323 -5.80 14.87 -0.27
CA GLU A 323 -6.23 15.92 -1.19
C GLU A 323 -6.67 15.29 -2.51
N ILE A 324 -7.73 15.83 -3.12
CA ILE A 324 -8.15 15.50 -4.48
C ILE A 324 -7.81 16.68 -5.40
N GLY A 325 -7.20 16.41 -6.55
CA GLY A 325 -6.82 17.41 -7.54
C GLY A 325 -5.92 18.51 -6.99
N ALA A 326 -6.35 19.76 -7.13
CA ALA A 326 -5.67 20.94 -6.59
C ALA A 326 -5.64 20.97 -5.05
N GLY A 327 -6.47 20.18 -4.36
CA GLY A 327 -6.43 20.02 -2.91
C GLY A 327 -6.65 21.32 -2.16
N PHE A 328 -5.84 21.58 -1.12
CA PHE A 328 -5.87 22.87 -0.41
C PHE A 328 -5.48 24.07 -1.28
N GLY A 329 -4.97 23.84 -2.50
CA GLY A 329 -4.67 24.90 -3.47
C GLY A 329 -5.91 25.69 -3.91
N VAL A 330 -7.10 25.07 -3.90
CA VAL A 330 -8.35 25.72 -4.35
C VAL A 330 -8.70 26.98 -3.56
N LYS A 331 -8.26 27.09 -2.30
CA LYS A 331 -8.50 28.27 -1.45
C LYS A 331 -7.83 29.55 -1.98
N ASN A 332 -6.82 29.39 -2.83
CA ASN A 332 -6.07 30.48 -3.43
C ASN A 332 -6.54 30.79 -4.86
N MET A 333 -7.63 30.16 -5.32
CA MET A 333 -8.17 30.30 -6.68
C MET A 333 -9.50 31.04 -6.63
N THR A 334 -9.77 31.88 -7.63
CA THR A 334 -11.14 32.35 -7.92
C THR A 334 -11.96 31.25 -8.57
N GLY A 335 -13.29 31.39 -8.62
CA GLY A 335 -14.14 30.40 -9.28
C GLY A 335 -13.74 30.11 -10.73
N SER A 336 -13.39 31.13 -11.51
CA SER A 336 -12.94 30.96 -12.90
C SER A 336 -11.59 30.26 -13.05
N GLN A 337 -10.74 30.31 -12.02
CA GLN A 337 -9.45 29.61 -11.98
C GLN A 337 -9.62 28.16 -11.52
N SER A 338 -10.55 27.90 -10.61
CA SER A 338 -10.80 26.56 -10.06
C SER A 338 -11.71 25.71 -10.94
N ASN A 339 -12.64 26.31 -11.67
CA ASN A 339 -13.57 25.59 -12.53
C ASN A 339 -12.83 25.00 -13.73
N ASP A 340 -12.90 23.68 -13.90
CA ASP A 340 -12.38 23.00 -15.08
C ASP A 340 -13.33 23.24 -16.26
N GLN A 341 -12.92 24.14 -17.16
CA GLN A 341 -13.71 24.50 -18.34
C GLN A 341 -13.74 23.35 -19.34
N MET A 342 -14.80 23.31 -20.14
CA MET A 342 -15.09 22.22 -21.07
C MET A 342 -15.44 22.73 -22.46
N HIS A 343 -15.02 21.97 -23.47
CA HIS A 343 -15.47 22.13 -24.84
C HIS A 343 -15.66 20.76 -25.50
N ALA A 344 -16.30 20.76 -26.67
CA ALA A 344 -16.52 19.55 -27.45
C ALA A 344 -15.49 19.47 -28.59
N GLU A 345 -14.80 18.33 -28.70
CA GLU A 345 -13.98 17.99 -29.86
C GLU A 345 -14.36 16.61 -30.39
N ASN A 346 -14.71 16.52 -31.67
CA ASN A 346 -15.09 15.26 -32.33
C ASN A 346 -16.16 14.45 -31.56
N GLY A 347 -17.15 15.14 -30.98
CA GLY A 347 -18.23 14.53 -30.20
C GLY A 347 -17.82 14.05 -28.80
N LYS A 348 -16.63 14.39 -28.32
CA LYS A 348 -16.15 14.07 -26.96
C LYS A 348 -16.02 15.35 -26.14
N VAL A 349 -16.30 15.24 -24.85
CA VAL A 349 -16.05 16.32 -23.89
C VAL A 349 -14.56 16.35 -23.57
N ILE A 350 -13.95 17.51 -23.78
CA ILE A 350 -12.56 17.81 -23.41
C ILE A 350 -12.61 18.82 -22.27
N PHE A 351 -11.71 18.68 -21.32
CA PHE A 351 -11.51 19.62 -20.22
C PHE A 351 -10.19 20.36 -20.41
N ASP A 352 -10.20 21.67 -20.20
CA ASP A 352 -9.00 22.52 -20.34
C ASP A 352 -8.01 22.37 -19.18
N SER A 353 -8.50 21.90 -18.03
CA SER A 353 -7.72 21.67 -16.81
C SER A 353 -8.30 20.53 -15.97
N ASN A 354 -7.59 20.09 -14.93
CA ASN A 354 -8.05 19.05 -13.99
C ASN A 354 -7.82 19.46 -12.53
N ASN A 355 -8.24 20.66 -12.15
CA ASN A 355 -8.15 21.18 -10.79
C ASN A 355 -9.04 20.40 -9.83
N ALA A 356 -10.18 19.89 -10.29
CA ALA A 356 -11.08 19.03 -9.53
C ALA A 356 -10.51 17.63 -9.28
N GLY A 357 -9.43 17.25 -9.97
CA GLY A 357 -8.79 15.94 -9.81
C GLY A 357 -9.71 14.79 -10.21
N GLY A 358 -10.47 14.99 -11.29
CA GLY A 358 -11.36 13.99 -11.88
C GLY A 358 -12.64 13.74 -11.11
N ILE A 359 -12.97 14.53 -10.07
CA ILE A 359 -14.18 14.35 -9.25
C ILE A 359 -14.89 15.69 -9.04
N THR A 360 -16.17 15.77 -9.39
CA THR A 360 -17.03 16.93 -9.09
C THR A 360 -18.34 16.45 -8.47
N GLY A 361 -18.75 17.07 -7.37
CA GLY A 361 -20.00 16.71 -6.69
C GLY A 361 -20.01 15.31 -6.06
N GLY A 362 -18.85 14.65 -5.95
CA GLY A 362 -18.72 13.26 -5.51
C GLY A 362 -18.78 12.22 -6.63
N LEU A 363 -18.87 12.67 -7.89
CA LEU A 363 -18.91 11.84 -9.08
C LEU A 363 -17.66 12.06 -9.93
N SER A 364 -17.14 11.01 -10.54
CA SER A 364 -16.02 11.16 -11.48
C SER A 364 -16.44 11.86 -12.78
N THR A 365 -15.54 12.68 -13.33
CA THR A 365 -15.77 13.46 -14.55
C THR A 365 -15.28 12.76 -15.82
N GLY A 366 -14.59 11.62 -15.68
CA GLY A 366 -13.93 10.91 -16.78
C GLY A 366 -12.48 11.36 -17.04
N GLN A 367 -12.05 12.45 -16.41
CA GLN A 367 -10.62 12.81 -16.34
C GLN A 367 -9.90 11.86 -15.38
N ASP A 368 -8.56 11.85 -15.43
CA ASP A 368 -7.76 11.12 -14.45
C ASP A 368 -8.10 11.59 -13.02
N ILE A 369 -8.38 10.64 -12.13
CA ILE A 369 -8.61 10.95 -10.71
C ILE A 369 -7.25 11.09 -10.05
N VAL A 370 -6.99 12.24 -9.42
CA VAL A 370 -5.68 12.57 -8.82
C VAL A 370 -5.82 12.74 -7.32
N ILE A 371 -5.08 11.96 -6.56
CA ILE A 371 -5.09 11.97 -5.09
C ILE A 371 -3.68 12.24 -4.56
N LYS A 372 -3.54 13.11 -3.57
CA LYS A 372 -2.27 13.34 -2.86
C LYS A 372 -2.43 13.03 -1.36
N LEU A 373 -1.48 12.29 -0.81
CA LEU A 373 -1.45 11.91 0.60
C LEU A 373 -0.24 12.55 1.28
N ALA A 374 -0.50 13.37 2.29
CA ALA A 374 0.54 13.96 3.13
C ALA A 374 0.96 12.97 4.22
N VAL A 375 2.22 12.55 4.19
CA VAL A 375 2.79 11.55 5.11
C VAL A 375 3.77 12.24 6.06
N LYS A 376 3.57 12.10 7.36
CA LYS A 376 4.50 12.66 8.36
C LYS A 376 5.82 11.88 8.41
N GLY A 377 6.85 12.47 9.01
CA GLY A 377 8.11 11.77 9.29
C GLY A 377 7.92 10.56 10.21
N THR A 378 8.83 9.58 10.09
CA THR A 378 8.87 8.40 10.96
C THR A 378 8.92 8.83 12.44
N PRO A 379 7.96 8.44 13.29
CA PRO A 379 7.92 8.93 14.67
C PRO A 379 9.09 8.45 15.56
N THR A 380 9.67 7.30 15.22
CA THR A 380 10.87 6.80 15.89
C THR A 380 12.07 7.50 15.30
N ILE A 381 12.83 8.21 16.14
CA ILE A 381 14.01 9.02 15.81
C ILE A 381 15.17 8.73 16.78
N ASP A 382 16.38 9.09 16.38
CA ASP A 382 17.62 8.98 17.16
C ASP A 382 17.93 10.30 17.86
N LYS A 383 16.92 10.76 18.60
CA LYS A 383 17.00 11.90 19.50
C LYS A 383 16.23 11.55 20.78
N PRO A 384 16.71 11.96 21.96
CA PRO A 384 15.93 11.83 23.18
C PRO A 384 14.58 12.54 23.03
N GLN A 385 13.52 11.94 23.56
CA GLN A 385 12.19 12.54 23.55
C GLN A 385 11.56 12.50 24.94
N HIS A 386 10.77 13.52 25.28
CA HIS A 386 9.96 13.51 26.49
C HIS A 386 8.75 12.60 26.31
N THR A 387 8.45 11.80 27.33
CA THR A 387 7.28 10.92 27.39
C THR A 387 6.85 10.75 28.85
N ILE A 388 5.93 9.83 29.10
CA ILE A 388 5.46 9.47 30.43
C ILE A 388 5.56 7.95 30.65
N ASP A 389 5.54 7.52 31.90
CA ASP A 389 5.14 6.15 32.23
C ASP A 389 3.61 6.06 32.15
N LYS A 390 3.08 5.21 31.27
CA LYS A 390 1.64 5.14 31.00
C LYS A 390 0.79 4.59 32.15
N TYR A 391 1.40 4.03 33.19
CA TYR A 391 0.71 3.56 34.39
C TYR A 391 0.77 4.59 35.52
N THR A 392 1.94 5.20 35.77
CA THR A 392 2.09 6.15 36.88
C THR A 392 1.84 7.60 36.48
N LEU A 393 1.81 7.90 35.18
CA LEU A 393 1.72 9.25 34.59
C LEU A 393 2.91 10.16 34.96
N GLU A 394 4.00 9.60 35.48
CA GLU A 394 5.24 10.33 35.73
C GLU A 394 5.98 10.63 34.44
N ASN A 395 6.61 11.80 34.38
CA ASN A 395 7.49 12.17 33.27
C ASN A 395 8.68 11.21 33.15
N LYS A 396 8.98 10.79 31.92
CA LYS A 396 10.13 9.93 31.55
C LYS A 396 10.83 10.50 30.32
N SER A 397 12.08 10.11 30.13
CA SER A 397 12.81 10.35 28.89
C SER A 397 12.90 9.05 28.10
N LEU A 398 12.50 9.10 26.84
CA LEU A 398 12.70 8.01 25.89
C LEU A 398 14.09 8.15 25.27
N ALA A 399 14.89 7.08 25.36
CA ALA A 399 16.22 7.03 24.76
C ALA A 399 16.15 7.10 23.22
N ALA A 400 17.22 7.61 22.62
CA ALA A 400 17.38 7.67 21.18
C ALA A 400 17.43 6.25 20.58
N ILE A 401 16.73 6.04 19.46
CA ILE A 401 16.68 4.75 18.78
C ILE A 401 17.45 4.86 17.47
N THR A 402 18.64 4.26 17.42
CA THR A 402 19.60 4.44 16.32
C THR A 402 19.17 3.76 15.01
N ARG A 403 18.54 2.58 15.06
CA ARG A 403 18.10 1.83 13.87
C ARG A 403 16.62 2.06 13.57
N ARG A 404 16.33 2.77 12.47
CA ARG A 404 14.99 3.28 12.16
C ARG A 404 14.86 3.67 10.69
N ASP A 405 13.65 3.65 10.16
CA ASP A 405 13.42 4.11 8.79
C ASP A 405 13.58 5.65 8.69
N PRO A 406 14.45 6.17 7.81
CA PRO A 406 14.67 7.62 7.64
C PRO A 406 13.42 8.33 7.09
N THR A 407 12.60 7.59 6.37
CA THR A 407 11.28 8.00 5.91
C THR A 407 10.40 6.78 5.71
N ILE A 408 9.09 6.98 5.85
CA ILE A 408 8.07 5.97 5.54
C ILE A 408 7.35 6.27 4.21
N VAL A 409 7.60 7.43 3.58
CA VAL A 409 6.94 7.82 2.31
C VAL A 409 7.19 6.78 1.21
N ALA A 410 8.42 6.28 1.12
CA ALA A 410 8.82 5.25 0.17
C ALA A 410 8.11 3.90 0.36
N ARG A 411 7.44 3.69 1.51
CA ARG A 411 6.65 2.49 1.81
C ARG A 411 5.13 2.71 1.74
N VAL A 412 4.68 3.96 1.80
CA VAL A 412 3.25 4.30 1.81
C VAL A 412 2.67 4.28 0.39
N TRP A 413 3.45 4.62 -0.64
CA TRP A 413 2.94 4.63 -2.02
C TRP A 413 2.27 3.31 -2.47
N PRO A 414 2.84 2.10 -2.28
CA PRO A 414 2.14 0.89 -2.69
C PRO A 414 0.88 0.64 -1.86
N VAL A 415 0.83 1.11 -0.61
CA VAL A 415 -0.38 1.00 0.23
C VAL A 415 -1.48 1.92 -0.31
N ALA A 416 -1.15 3.17 -0.61
CA ALA A 416 -2.10 4.14 -1.15
C ALA A 416 -2.65 3.70 -2.52
N GLU A 417 -1.79 3.15 -3.39
CA GLU A 417 -2.21 2.56 -4.67
C GLU A 417 -3.25 1.46 -4.48
N ASN A 418 -2.96 0.50 -3.60
CA ASN A 418 -3.82 -0.65 -3.37
C ASN A 418 -5.11 -0.28 -2.62
N TYR A 419 -5.04 0.62 -1.65
CA TYR A 419 -6.23 1.14 -0.95
C TYR A 419 -7.14 1.86 -1.95
N THR A 420 -6.58 2.70 -2.82
CA THR A 420 -7.34 3.37 -3.89
C THR A 420 -8.03 2.35 -4.79
N ALA A 421 -7.33 1.30 -5.21
CA ALA A 421 -7.92 0.24 -6.04
C ALA A 421 -9.12 -0.46 -5.36
N MET A 422 -9.05 -0.70 -4.05
CA MET A 422 -10.19 -1.26 -3.29
C MET A 422 -11.41 -0.34 -3.34
N ILE A 423 -11.21 0.97 -3.13
CA ILE A 423 -12.28 1.99 -3.19
C ILE A 423 -12.88 2.10 -4.58
N ILE A 424 -12.04 2.17 -5.61
CA ILE A 424 -12.49 2.29 -6.99
C ILE A 424 -13.27 1.06 -7.42
N LEU A 425 -12.81 -0.15 -7.09
CA LEU A 425 -13.53 -1.37 -7.44
C LEU A 425 -14.88 -1.48 -6.73
N ASP A 426 -14.95 -1.16 -5.45
CA ASP A 426 -16.20 -1.18 -4.69
C ASP A 426 -17.26 -0.25 -5.32
N ASN A 427 -16.86 0.98 -5.66
CA ASN A 427 -17.72 1.94 -6.34
C ASN A 427 -18.06 1.49 -7.77
N LEU A 428 -17.13 0.85 -8.48
CA LEU A 428 -17.35 0.40 -9.87
C LEU A 428 -18.39 -0.71 -9.94
N MET A 429 -18.34 -1.65 -9.00
CA MET A 429 -19.34 -2.71 -8.89
C MET A 429 -20.74 -2.14 -8.65
N ALA A 430 -20.86 -1.17 -7.74
CA ALA A 430 -22.12 -0.47 -7.49
C ALA A 430 -22.61 0.28 -8.73
N HIS A 431 -21.72 1.04 -9.39
CA HIS A 431 -22.02 1.78 -10.60
C HIS A 431 -22.53 0.87 -11.73
N TYR A 432 -21.83 -0.22 -12.05
CA TYR A 432 -22.28 -1.16 -13.08
C TYR A 432 -23.58 -1.87 -12.72
N GLY A 433 -23.77 -2.24 -11.44
CA GLY A 433 -25.04 -2.80 -10.98
C GLY A 433 -26.21 -1.85 -11.22
N TYR A 434 -26.05 -0.57 -10.88
CA TYR A 434 -27.07 0.45 -11.11
C TYR A 434 -27.34 0.69 -12.60
N GLN A 435 -26.28 0.86 -13.41
CA GLN A 435 -26.44 1.09 -14.86
C GLN A 435 -27.13 -0.09 -15.55
N ALA A 436 -26.83 -1.34 -15.15
CA ALA A 436 -27.48 -2.52 -15.71
C ALA A 436 -28.99 -2.57 -15.43
N ILE A 437 -29.42 -2.09 -14.26
CA ILE A 437 -30.85 -1.97 -13.92
C ILE A 437 -31.49 -0.81 -14.70
N LYS A 438 -30.84 0.35 -14.74
CA LYS A 438 -31.32 1.54 -15.45
C LYS A 438 -31.62 1.25 -16.93
N GLN A 439 -30.75 0.50 -17.60
CA GLN A 439 -30.92 0.06 -19.00
C GLN A 439 -32.18 -0.79 -19.26
N LYS A 440 -32.88 -1.28 -18.22
CA LYS A 440 -34.16 -1.98 -18.38
C LYS A 440 -35.35 -1.02 -18.47
N PHE A 441 -35.15 0.26 -18.17
CA PHE A 441 -36.18 1.31 -18.18
C PHE A 441 -35.97 2.33 -19.32
N GLU A 442 -34.89 2.19 -20.09
CA GLU A 442 -34.60 2.91 -21.35
C GLU A 442 -34.90 1.98 -22.53
#